data_AF-G2E1A9-F1
#
_entry.id   AF-G2E1A9-F1
#
_cell.length_a   1.000
_cell.length_b   1.000
_cell.length_c   1.000
_cell.angle_alpha   90.00
_cell.angle_beta   90.00
_cell.angle_gamma   90.00
#
_symmetry.space_group_name_H-M   'P 1'
#
loop_
_entity.id
_entity.type
_entity.pdbx_description
1 polymer ?
#
loop_
_entity_poly.entity_id
_entity_poly.type
_entity_poly.pdbx_seq_one_letter_code
_entity_poly.pdbx_strand_id
1 'polypeptide(L)'
;MKKTLGYFIGAALLGLTAVGTAHATTLFDFTDSSVWKNNVLTSTQDGIKATLTTNPTAINFTKFDGTKSNVGSDLYAHSNPSSAWDGVGINDDEVGGTEVLTLAFGTAVNVTRIDFLDLFKTTGDAEKVAVKFFNNATELDTKDFDGIIDFTNGTGYLSANVSIANVTSLEFSWKSGNDGVGIGDAALAAVQVSAVPIPAALPLFLSALTGFGFVGFRRRRA
;
A
#
# COMPACT_ATOMS: atom_id res chain seq x y z
N MET A 1 -75.36 -7.92 -3.51
CA MET A 1 -74.50 -8.91 -2.83
C MET A 1 -73.27 -9.17 -3.69
N LYS A 2 -72.09 -8.87 -3.12
CA LYS A 2 -70.74 -9.45 -3.32
C LYS A 2 -70.15 -9.65 -4.74
N LYS A 3 -68.88 -9.18 -4.83
CA LYS A 3 -67.68 -9.69 -5.56
C LYS A 3 -67.12 -8.65 -6.54
N THR A 4 -65.85 -8.26 -6.56
CA THR A 4 -64.66 -8.68 -5.79
C THR A 4 -63.58 -7.61 -5.91
N LEU A 5 -62.94 -7.36 -4.77
CA LEU A 5 -61.68 -6.66 -4.57
C LEU A 5 -60.57 -7.35 -5.40
N GLY A 6 -59.97 -6.63 -6.37
CA GLY A 6 -58.84 -7.13 -7.17
C GLY A 6 -57.56 -6.39 -6.81
N TYR A 7 -56.77 -7.00 -5.92
CA TYR A 7 -55.45 -6.58 -5.49
C TYR A 7 -54.40 -6.60 -6.62
N PHE A 8 -53.27 -5.94 -6.34
CA PHE A 8 -51.93 -6.07 -6.96
C PHE A 8 -51.60 -5.16 -8.14
N ILE A 9 -50.89 -4.07 -7.84
CA ILE A 9 -49.54 -3.90 -8.38
C ILE A 9 -48.66 -3.45 -7.21
N GLY A 10 -47.93 -4.40 -6.63
CA GLY A 10 -46.86 -4.11 -5.67
C GLY A 10 -45.84 -3.20 -6.35
N ALA A 11 -45.66 -1.99 -5.82
CA ALA A 11 -44.50 -1.19 -6.14
C ALA A 11 -43.29 -1.94 -5.58
N ALA A 12 -42.58 -2.65 -6.45
CA ALA A 12 -41.30 -3.26 -6.16
C ALA A 12 -40.33 -2.14 -5.74
N LEU A 13 -40.23 -1.92 -4.44
CA LEU A 13 -39.14 -1.19 -3.83
C LEU A 13 -37.92 -2.10 -3.96
N LEU A 14 -37.32 -2.11 -5.15
CA LEU A 14 -35.98 -2.65 -5.37
C LEU A 14 -35.05 -1.75 -4.54
N GLY A 15 -34.86 -2.17 -3.29
CA GLY A 15 -33.88 -1.59 -2.38
C GLY A 15 -32.55 -1.69 -3.07
N LEU A 16 -32.10 -0.56 -3.62
CA LEU A 16 -30.74 -0.34 -4.05
C LEU A 16 -29.91 -0.40 -2.76
N THR A 17 -29.56 -1.63 -2.35
CA THR A 17 -28.50 -1.84 -1.38
C THR A 17 -27.25 -1.35 -2.10
N ALA A 18 -26.96 -0.07 -1.90
CA ALA A 18 -25.66 0.48 -2.19
C ALA A 18 -24.68 -0.33 -1.34
N VAL A 19 -24.15 -1.40 -1.92
CA VAL A 19 -23.03 -2.13 -1.36
C VAL A 19 -21.89 -1.13 -1.43
N GLY A 20 -21.75 -0.32 -0.38
CA GLY A 20 -20.55 0.45 -0.17
C GLY A 20 -19.44 -0.56 -0.15
N THR A 21 -18.64 -0.60 -1.20
CA THR A 21 -17.41 -1.37 -1.22
C THR A 21 -16.55 -0.76 -0.13
N ALA A 22 -16.57 -1.37 1.06
CA ALA A 22 -15.54 -1.11 2.05
C ALA A 22 -14.23 -1.43 1.33
N HIS A 23 -13.45 -0.39 1.03
CA HIS A 23 -12.18 -0.58 0.36
C HIS A 23 -11.28 -1.28 1.37
N ALA A 24 -11.05 -2.57 1.13
CA ALA A 24 -10.15 -3.36 1.93
C ALA A 24 -8.76 -2.72 1.85
N THR A 25 -8.08 -2.72 2.98
CA THR A 25 -6.69 -2.31 3.03
C THR A 25 -5.83 -3.42 2.40
N THR A 26 -4.93 -3.02 1.51
CA THR A 26 -4.00 -3.89 0.81
C THR A 26 -2.61 -3.72 1.39
N LEU A 27 -1.91 -4.81 1.67
CA LEU A 27 -0.54 -4.79 2.16
C LEU A 27 0.40 -5.28 1.06
N PHE A 28 1.19 -4.38 0.48
CA PHE A 28 2.33 -4.79 -0.34
C PHE A 28 3.46 -5.21 0.57
N ASP A 29 3.51 -6.51 0.88
CA ASP A 29 4.57 -7.13 1.66
C ASP A 29 5.72 -7.57 0.74
N PHE A 30 6.86 -6.90 0.84
CA PHE A 30 8.06 -7.17 0.06
C PHE A 30 8.93 -8.27 0.66
N THR A 31 8.63 -8.72 1.89
CA THR A 31 9.29 -9.88 2.51
C THR A 31 8.75 -11.22 1.97
N ASP A 32 7.61 -11.20 1.26
CA ASP A 32 7.01 -12.37 0.64
C ASP A 32 7.73 -12.77 -0.67
N SER A 33 8.64 -13.73 -0.53
CA SER A 33 9.42 -14.29 -1.65
C SER A 33 8.61 -15.09 -2.66
N SER A 34 7.35 -15.42 -2.36
CA SER A 34 6.47 -16.04 -3.32
C SER A 34 5.97 -15.05 -4.37
N VAL A 35 5.83 -13.78 -3.97
CA VAL A 35 5.36 -12.66 -4.81
C VAL A 35 6.53 -11.90 -5.42
N TRP A 36 7.49 -11.50 -4.60
CA TRP A 36 8.62 -10.65 -5.01
C TRP A 36 9.88 -11.49 -5.15
N LYS A 37 10.23 -11.90 -6.36
CA LYS A 37 11.43 -12.70 -6.68
C LYS A 37 11.82 -12.51 -8.14
N ASN A 38 13.03 -12.92 -8.52
CA ASN A 38 13.47 -12.99 -9.92
C ASN A 38 13.26 -11.68 -10.71
N ASN A 39 13.54 -10.52 -10.09
CA ASN A 39 13.30 -9.20 -10.70
C ASN A 39 11.83 -8.92 -11.04
N VAL A 40 10.86 -9.51 -10.32
CA VAL A 40 9.46 -9.10 -10.40
C VAL A 40 9.34 -7.71 -9.79
N LEU A 41 9.29 -6.70 -10.65
CA LEU A 41 9.19 -5.30 -10.26
C LEU A 41 7.74 -4.81 -10.21
N THR A 42 6.77 -5.67 -10.51
CA THR A 42 5.37 -5.28 -10.63
C THR A 42 4.49 -6.37 -10.06
N SER A 43 3.58 -6.00 -9.17
CA SER A 43 2.58 -6.91 -8.59
C SER A 43 1.21 -6.23 -8.55
N THR A 44 0.15 -7.03 -8.50
CA THR A 44 -1.22 -6.54 -8.29
C THR A 44 -1.82 -7.31 -7.13
N GLN A 45 -2.19 -6.58 -6.08
CA GLN A 45 -2.78 -7.12 -4.87
C GLN A 45 -4.11 -6.41 -4.62
N ASP A 46 -5.18 -7.17 -4.41
CA ASP A 46 -6.55 -6.67 -4.25
C ASP A 46 -6.99 -5.63 -5.30
N GLY A 47 -6.53 -5.78 -6.54
CA GLY A 47 -6.83 -4.88 -7.65
C GLY A 47 -6.01 -3.59 -7.70
N ILE A 48 -5.11 -3.35 -6.73
CA ILE A 48 -4.14 -2.26 -6.76
C ILE A 48 -2.86 -2.79 -7.39
N LYS A 49 -2.43 -2.17 -8.50
CA LYS A 49 -1.14 -2.46 -9.12
C LYS A 49 -0.05 -1.60 -8.47
N ALA A 50 1.09 -2.19 -8.13
CA ALA A 50 2.28 -1.48 -7.68
C ALA A 50 3.48 -1.86 -8.55
N THR A 51 4.39 -0.91 -8.79
CA THR A 51 5.60 -1.06 -9.61
C THR A 51 6.78 -0.43 -8.90
N LEU A 52 7.85 -1.20 -8.73
CA LEU A 52 9.13 -0.73 -8.19
C LEU A 52 10.05 -0.29 -9.33
N THR A 53 10.73 0.83 -9.15
CA THR A 53 11.82 1.30 -10.02
C THR A 53 12.93 1.89 -9.16
N THR A 54 14.15 1.97 -9.69
CA THR A 54 15.27 2.64 -9.00
C THR A 54 16.02 3.54 -9.97
N ASN A 55 16.77 4.48 -9.39
CA ASN A 55 17.81 5.22 -10.07
C ASN A 55 19.06 5.18 -9.16
N PRO A 56 20.25 4.76 -9.64
CA PRO A 56 20.64 4.43 -11.02
C PRO A 56 20.69 2.93 -11.40
N THR A 57 20.21 2.04 -10.55
CA THR A 57 20.73 0.65 -10.47
C THR A 57 19.64 -0.42 -10.42
N ALA A 58 20.02 -1.70 -10.26
CA ALA A 58 19.08 -2.82 -10.24
C ALA A 58 18.45 -2.99 -8.84
N ILE A 59 17.18 -3.38 -8.81
CA ILE A 59 16.50 -3.79 -7.57
C ILE A 59 17.04 -5.13 -7.15
N ASN A 60 17.25 -5.31 -5.84
CA ASN A 60 17.65 -6.56 -5.26
C ASN A 60 16.75 -6.94 -4.08
N PHE A 61 16.66 -8.25 -3.83
CA PHE A 61 15.89 -8.85 -2.75
C PHE A 61 16.82 -9.85 -2.05
N THR A 62 17.13 -9.61 -0.79
CA THR A 62 18.07 -10.39 0.03
C THR A 62 17.33 -11.17 1.09
N LYS A 63 17.93 -12.31 1.46
CA LYS A 63 17.26 -13.31 2.28
C LYS A 63 17.23 -12.86 3.72
N PHE A 64 16.02 -12.84 4.29
CA PHE A 64 15.76 -12.52 5.68
C PHE A 64 16.69 -13.29 6.61
N ASP A 65 17.54 -12.56 7.31
CA ASP A 65 18.56 -13.11 8.20
C ASP A 65 18.19 -12.98 9.69
N GLY A 66 17.14 -12.20 9.98
CA GLY A 66 16.58 -12.05 11.31
C GLY A 66 15.72 -13.23 11.78
N THR A 67 15.02 -13.01 12.89
CA THR A 67 14.05 -13.94 13.45
C THR A 67 12.64 -13.36 13.41
N LYS A 68 11.61 -14.21 13.59
CA LYS A 68 10.21 -13.76 13.62
C LYS A 68 9.92 -12.64 14.62
N SER A 69 10.67 -12.56 15.72
CA SER A 69 10.49 -11.51 16.75
C SER A 69 11.01 -10.15 16.31
N ASN A 70 11.77 -10.08 15.23
CA ASN A 70 12.35 -8.83 14.73
C ASN A 70 11.38 -8.04 13.83
N VAL A 71 10.21 -8.59 13.48
CA VAL A 71 9.33 -7.99 12.46
C VAL A 71 7.85 -8.04 12.86
N GLY A 72 7.03 -7.19 12.24
CA GLY A 72 5.59 -7.11 12.48
C GLY A 72 4.83 -8.40 12.16
N SER A 73 3.80 -8.70 12.94
CA SER A 73 3.09 -9.99 12.91
C SER A 73 2.40 -10.34 11.59
N ASP A 74 2.17 -9.33 10.75
CA ASP A 74 1.48 -9.42 9.48
C ASP A 74 2.43 -9.48 8.26
N LEU A 75 3.74 -9.41 8.49
CA LEU A 75 4.75 -9.63 7.45
C LEU A 75 5.02 -11.13 7.25
N TYR A 76 5.37 -11.51 6.03
CA TYR A 76 5.73 -12.86 5.67
C TYR A 76 6.99 -13.34 6.41
N ALA A 77 7.97 -12.44 6.62
CA ALA A 77 9.13 -12.69 7.48
C ALA A 77 8.77 -13.11 8.91
N HIS A 78 7.64 -12.64 9.45
CA HIS A 78 7.17 -13.10 10.77
C HIS A 78 6.70 -14.56 10.72
N SER A 79 5.95 -14.89 9.68
CA SER A 79 5.27 -16.19 9.55
C SER A 79 6.23 -17.30 9.09
N ASN A 80 7.18 -16.97 8.22
CA ASN A 80 8.13 -17.91 7.66
C ASN A 80 9.52 -17.28 7.43
N PRO A 81 10.26 -16.96 8.51
CA PRO A 81 11.52 -16.21 8.41
C PRO A 81 12.56 -16.92 7.54
N SER A 82 12.61 -18.25 7.57
CA SER A 82 13.61 -19.04 6.84
C SER A 82 13.55 -18.94 5.30
N SER A 83 12.43 -18.47 4.76
CA SER A 83 12.19 -18.31 3.32
C SER A 83 11.73 -16.91 2.95
N ALA A 84 11.75 -15.96 3.89
CA ALA A 84 11.40 -14.57 3.62
C ALA A 84 12.60 -13.80 3.06
N TRP A 85 12.31 -12.62 2.52
CA TRP A 85 13.30 -11.61 2.18
C TRP A 85 13.33 -10.51 3.25
N ASP A 86 14.45 -9.78 3.38
CA ASP A 86 14.57 -8.57 4.21
C ASP A 86 13.78 -7.38 3.63
N GLY A 87 13.28 -7.52 2.41
CA GLY A 87 12.52 -6.49 1.72
C GLY A 87 13.18 -6.12 0.39
N VAL A 88 13.06 -4.85 0.02
CA VAL A 88 13.61 -4.32 -1.24
C VAL A 88 14.78 -3.40 -0.96
N GLY A 89 15.91 -3.71 -1.61
CA GLY A 89 17.11 -2.87 -1.70
C GLY A 89 17.50 -2.55 -3.15
N ILE A 90 18.66 -1.91 -3.30
CA ILE A 90 19.23 -1.48 -4.58
C ILE A 90 20.69 -1.94 -4.67
N ASN A 91 21.05 -2.67 -5.73
CA ASN A 91 22.35 -3.35 -5.92
C ASN A 91 22.66 -4.46 -4.92
N ASP A 92 22.62 -4.13 -3.64
CA ASP A 92 22.75 -4.99 -2.48
C ASP A 92 21.42 -5.02 -1.72
N ASP A 93 21.44 -5.29 -0.43
CA ASP A 93 20.26 -5.55 0.39
C ASP A 93 19.43 -4.28 0.64
N GLU A 94 20.00 -3.08 0.46
CA GLU A 94 19.48 -1.86 1.08
C GLU A 94 19.46 -0.64 0.14
N VAL A 95 18.92 0.50 0.62
CA VAL A 95 18.88 1.77 -0.13
C VAL A 95 19.91 2.75 0.45
N GLY A 96 21.04 2.93 -0.24
CA GLY A 96 22.18 3.70 0.26
C GLY A 96 22.37 5.09 -0.37
N GLY A 97 23.01 6.00 0.37
CA GLY A 97 23.72 7.21 -0.14
C GLY A 97 22.98 8.12 -1.13
N THR A 98 23.03 7.78 -2.43
CA THR A 98 22.44 8.54 -3.55
C THR A 98 21.30 7.81 -4.25
N GLU A 99 20.98 6.60 -3.81
CA GLU A 99 20.00 5.72 -4.42
C GLU A 99 18.59 6.15 -4.02
N VAL A 100 17.67 5.97 -4.97
CA VAL A 100 16.26 6.24 -4.77
C VAL A 100 15.48 5.03 -5.24
N LEU A 101 14.76 4.41 -4.32
CA LEU A 101 13.75 3.41 -4.64
C LEU A 101 12.42 4.13 -4.84
N THR A 102 11.72 3.83 -5.92
CA THR A 102 10.40 4.39 -6.20
C THR A 102 9.37 3.28 -6.26
N LEU A 103 8.29 3.42 -5.48
CA LEU A 103 7.10 2.57 -5.58
C LEU A 103 5.96 3.37 -6.21
N ALA A 104 5.59 3.04 -7.43
CA ALA A 104 4.50 3.66 -8.17
C ALA A 104 3.23 2.79 -8.13
N PHE A 105 2.08 3.42 -7.90
CA PHE A 105 0.77 2.77 -7.91
C PHE A 105 0.06 3.01 -9.25
N GLY A 106 -0.65 1.99 -9.75
CA GLY A 106 -1.42 2.09 -11.00
C GLY A 106 -2.62 3.05 -10.91
N THR A 107 -3.04 3.40 -9.70
CA THR A 107 -4.08 4.38 -9.38
C THR A 107 -3.69 5.11 -8.10
N ALA A 108 -4.29 6.28 -7.84
CA ALA A 108 -4.09 6.97 -6.57
C ALA A 108 -4.61 6.12 -5.39
N VAL A 109 -3.85 6.08 -4.30
CA VAL A 109 -4.15 5.33 -3.07
C VAL A 109 -4.01 6.23 -1.83
N ASN A 110 -4.56 5.79 -0.71
CA ASN A 110 -4.21 6.32 0.60
C ASN A 110 -3.18 5.40 1.23
N VAL A 111 -2.02 5.94 1.63
CA VAL A 111 -0.99 5.18 2.34
C VAL A 111 -1.25 5.30 3.84
N THR A 112 -1.35 4.15 4.51
CA THR A 112 -1.72 4.07 5.93
C THR A 112 -0.59 3.53 6.81
N ARG A 113 0.35 2.78 6.25
CA ARG A 113 1.50 2.25 6.99
C ARG A 113 2.68 2.02 6.05
N ILE A 114 3.88 2.17 6.60
CA ILE A 114 5.14 1.79 5.95
C ILE A 114 5.97 1.02 6.97
N ASP A 115 6.56 -0.08 6.52
CA ASP A 115 7.42 -0.94 7.31
C ASP A 115 8.80 -1.02 6.66
N PHE A 116 9.84 -0.90 7.47
CA PHE A 116 11.24 -1.04 7.06
C PHE A 116 11.93 -2.08 7.93
N LEU A 117 12.86 -2.80 7.31
CA LEU A 117 13.80 -3.68 7.97
C LEU A 117 15.21 -3.11 7.85
N ASP A 118 16.09 -3.70 8.64
CA ASP A 118 17.53 -3.46 8.63
C ASP A 118 17.96 -2.04 9.06
N LEU A 119 17.09 -1.28 9.72
CA LEU A 119 17.38 0.10 10.18
C LEU A 119 18.36 0.21 11.37
N PHE A 120 19.49 -0.48 11.35
CA PHE A 120 20.51 -0.42 12.40
C PHE A 120 21.90 -0.20 11.81
N LYS A 121 22.78 0.37 12.62
CA LYS A 121 24.18 0.54 12.26
C LYS A 121 25.08 -0.44 12.98
N THR A 122 26.23 -0.72 12.36
CA THR A 122 27.31 -1.43 13.02
C THR A 122 27.79 -0.72 14.29
N THR A 123 27.80 0.63 14.33
CA THR A 123 28.19 1.38 15.55
C THR A 123 27.06 1.54 16.58
N GLY A 124 25.87 0.99 16.34
CA GLY A 124 24.79 0.95 17.33
C GLY A 124 23.91 2.21 17.40
N ASP A 125 23.79 2.99 16.34
CA ASP A 125 22.80 4.07 16.25
C ASP A 125 21.73 3.70 15.21
N ALA A 126 20.56 4.33 15.31
CA ALA A 126 19.45 4.06 14.39
C ALA A 126 19.72 4.73 13.05
N GLU A 127 19.40 4.00 11.98
CA GLU A 127 19.40 4.53 10.62
C GLU A 127 18.16 5.40 10.38
N LYS A 128 18.26 6.31 9.41
CA LYS A 128 17.17 7.21 9.03
C LYS A 128 16.82 7.06 7.55
N VAL A 129 15.52 6.97 7.27
CA VAL A 129 15.00 6.95 5.90
C VAL A 129 14.09 8.15 5.68
N ALA A 130 14.25 8.80 4.54
CA ALA A 130 13.28 9.78 4.05
C ALA A 130 12.32 9.10 3.08
N VAL A 131 11.03 9.33 3.27
CA VAL A 131 9.98 8.94 2.32
C VAL A 131 9.26 10.17 1.83
N LYS A 132 9.29 10.36 0.51
CA LYS A 132 8.52 11.39 -0.17
C LYS A 132 7.27 10.78 -0.78
N PHE A 133 6.16 11.50 -0.65
CA PHE A 133 4.86 11.09 -1.15
C PHE A 133 4.48 11.98 -2.33
N PHE A 134 4.05 11.40 -3.44
CA PHE A 134 3.72 12.16 -4.64
C PHE A 134 2.31 11.87 -5.14
N ASN A 135 1.70 12.89 -5.74
CA ASN A 135 0.55 12.76 -6.65
C ASN A 135 1.01 13.23 -8.04
N ASN A 136 1.24 12.28 -8.93
CA ASN A 136 1.96 12.46 -10.18
C ASN A 136 3.33 13.11 -9.93
N ALA A 137 3.57 14.30 -10.47
CA ALA A 137 4.82 15.04 -10.29
C ALA A 137 4.82 16.01 -9.09
N THR A 138 3.72 16.08 -8.33
CA THR A 138 3.60 16.99 -7.18
C THR A 138 3.91 16.25 -5.88
N GLU A 139 4.95 16.70 -5.18
CA GLU A 139 5.24 16.25 -3.81
C GLU A 139 4.12 16.71 -2.87
N LEU A 140 3.53 15.77 -2.14
CA LEU A 140 2.46 15.98 -1.17
C LEU A 140 3.02 16.19 0.24
N ASP A 141 4.01 15.38 0.62
CA ASP A 141 4.62 15.35 1.94
C ASP A 141 5.99 14.66 1.87
N THR A 142 6.84 14.93 2.86
CA THR A 142 8.09 14.21 3.10
C THR A 142 8.17 13.86 4.58
N LYS A 143 8.40 12.58 4.89
CA LYS A 143 8.55 12.10 6.27
C LYS A 143 9.90 11.44 6.48
N ASP A 144 10.46 11.68 7.65
CA ASP A 144 11.65 10.99 8.12
C ASP A 144 11.25 9.93 9.13
N PHE A 145 11.93 8.80 9.03
CA PHE A 145 11.68 7.62 9.84
C PHE A 145 12.98 7.19 10.50
N ASP A 146 12.94 7.03 11.81
CA ASP A 146 14.06 6.54 12.61
C ASP A 146 13.81 5.07 12.95
N GLY A 147 14.82 4.22 12.72
CA GLY A 147 14.75 2.80 13.09
C GLY A 147 14.60 2.58 14.59
N ILE A 148 13.88 1.51 14.97
CA ILE A 148 13.93 0.97 16.33
C ILE A 148 14.96 -0.16 16.31
N ILE A 149 16.05 0.01 17.06
CA ILE A 149 17.15 -0.96 17.10
C ILE A 149 16.89 -1.98 18.21
N ASP A 150 17.06 -3.25 17.87
CA ASP A 150 17.32 -4.30 18.84
C ASP A 150 18.80 -4.67 18.80
N PHE A 151 19.55 -4.08 19.73
CA PHE A 151 20.98 -4.32 19.92
C PHE A 151 21.33 -5.76 20.26
N THR A 152 20.39 -6.53 20.81
CA THR A 152 20.63 -7.91 21.24
C THR A 152 20.76 -8.83 20.03
N ASN A 153 19.97 -8.56 19.00
CA ASN A 153 19.89 -9.36 17.80
C ASN A 153 20.61 -8.72 16.61
N GLY A 154 21.06 -7.46 16.74
CA GLY A 154 21.66 -6.72 15.63
C GLY A 154 20.64 -6.57 14.49
N THR A 155 19.44 -6.10 14.81
CA THR A 155 18.37 -5.90 13.82
C THR A 155 17.70 -4.55 14.03
N GLY A 156 17.29 -3.90 12.95
CA GLY A 156 16.47 -2.70 12.97
C GLY A 156 15.11 -2.96 12.35
N TYR A 157 14.03 -2.57 13.04
CA TYR A 157 12.69 -2.63 12.47
C TYR A 157 11.95 -1.33 12.74
N LEU A 158 11.15 -0.92 11.78
CA LEU A 158 10.19 0.16 11.98
C LEU A 158 8.87 -0.22 11.33
N SER A 159 7.79 0.00 12.10
CA SER A 159 6.43 0.05 11.59
C SER A 159 5.84 1.41 11.91
N ALA A 160 5.56 2.21 10.88
CA ALA A 160 5.07 3.56 11.04
C ALA A 160 3.69 3.74 10.41
N ASN A 161 2.71 4.14 11.21
CA ASN A 161 1.41 4.55 10.70
C ASN A 161 1.54 5.94 10.04
N VAL A 162 1.04 6.04 8.81
CA VAL A 162 0.97 7.27 8.04
C VAL A 162 -0.48 7.52 7.61
N SER A 163 -0.80 8.71 7.12
CA SER A 163 -2.14 9.04 6.65
C SER A 163 -2.02 10.06 5.53
N ILE A 164 -1.55 9.59 4.37
CA ILE A 164 -1.35 10.43 3.19
C ILE A 164 -2.29 9.94 2.09
N ALA A 165 -3.19 10.82 1.66
CA ALA A 165 -4.21 10.51 0.67
C ALA A 165 -3.77 10.89 -0.75
N ASN A 166 -4.37 10.23 -1.75
CA ASN A 166 -4.14 10.50 -3.17
C ASN A 166 -2.68 10.36 -3.62
N VAL A 167 -1.95 9.41 -3.04
CA VAL A 167 -0.57 9.08 -3.40
C VAL A 167 -0.58 8.22 -4.66
N THR A 168 0.22 8.60 -5.65
CA THR A 168 0.48 7.79 -6.86
C THR A 168 1.87 7.17 -6.83
N SER A 169 2.80 7.73 -6.08
CA SER A 169 4.13 7.15 -5.90
C SER A 169 4.77 7.56 -4.59
N LEU A 170 5.67 6.70 -4.12
CA LEU A 170 6.57 6.93 -3.00
C LEU A 170 8.00 6.90 -3.49
N GLU A 171 8.83 7.82 -3.01
CA GLU A 171 10.29 7.73 -3.16
C GLU A 171 10.92 7.52 -1.79
N PHE A 172 11.75 6.49 -1.70
CA PHE A 172 12.51 6.12 -0.52
C PHE A 172 13.96 6.47 -0.80
N SER A 173 14.57 7.22 0.11
CA SER A 173 15.97 7.58 0.02
C SER A 173 16.59 7.57 1.40
N TRP A 174 17.86 7.21 1.46
CA TRP A 174 18.67 7.33 2.66
C TRP A 174 18.67 8.77 3.20
N LYS A 175 18.66 8.92 4.54
CA LYS A 175 18.82 10.22 5.20
C LYS A 175 19.99 10.19 6.19
N SER A 176 20.65 11.35 6.31
CA SER A 176 21.85 11.59 7.14
C SER A 176 21.83 10.90 8.50
N GLY A 177 22.99 10.40 8.90
CA GLY A 177 23.18 9.67 10.14
C GLY A 177 23.33 8.19 9.90
N ASN A 178 24.06 7.77 8.88
CA ASN A 178 24.78 6.50 8.83
C ASN A 178 26.21 6.78 9.37
N ASP A 179 26.81 5.84 10.09
CA ASP A 179 28.09 5.99 10.80
C ASP A 179 29.31 6.06 9.85
N GLY A 180 29.09 5.90 8.55
CA GLY A 180 30.15 5.92 7.53
C GLY A 180 31.02 4.67 7.55
N VAL A 181 30.60 3.63 8.29
CA VAL A 181 31.21 2.30 8.40
C VAL A 181 30.09 1.26 8.18
N GLY A 182 29.70 1.15 6.92
CA GLY A 182 28.49 0.46 6.48
C GLY A 182 27.80 1.32 5.42
N ILE A 183 27.08 0.71 4.48
CA ILE A 183 26.20 1.46 3.58
C ILE A 183 24.93 1.80 4.41
N GLY A 184 24.06 2.69 3.94
CA GLY A 184 22.85 2.98 4.69
C GLY A 184 21.89 1.83 4.46
N ASP A 185 21.54 1.11 5.50
CA ASP A 185 21.06 -0.25 5.43
C ASP A 185 19.52 -0.34 5.57
N ALA A 186 18.76 0.51 4.87
CA ALA A 186 17.30 0.43 4.94
C ALA A 186 16.68 -0.45 3.83
N ALA A 187 16.01 -1.54 4.21
CA ALA A 187 15.21 -2.36 3.30
C ALA A 187 13.72 -2.04 3.42
N LEU A 188 13.05 -1.73 2.29
CA LEU A 188 11.60 -1.52 2.29
C LEU A 188 10.88 -2.86 2.49
N ALA A 189 10.26 -3.07 3.64
CA ALA A 189 9.64 -4.34 4.00
C ALA A 189 8.16 -4.41 3.61
N ALA A 190 7.39 -3.34 3.85
CA ALA A 190 6.02 -3.29 3.39
C ALA A 190 5.45 -1.87 3.23
N VAL A 191 4.41 -1.75 2.40
CA VAL A 191 3.57 -0.55 2.31
C VAL A 191 2.10 -0.96 2.35
N GLN A 192 1.38 -0.43 3.33
CA GLN A 192 -0.05 -0.64 3.49
C GLN A 192 -0.82 0.53 2.87
N VAL A 193 -1.75 0.20 1.97
CA VAL A 193 -2.53 1.18 1.23
C VAL A 193 -4.01 0.82 1.18
N SER A 194 -4.85 1.80 0.83
CA SER A 194 -6.25 1.58 0.48
C SER A 194 -6.59 2.37 -0.79
N ALA A 195 -7.51 1.86 -1.59
CA ALA A 195 -7.96 2.58 -2.77
C ALA A 195 -8.64 3.90 -2.38
N VAL A 196 -8.41 4.97 -3.15
CA VAL A 196 -9.16 6.22 -2.99
C VAL A 196 -10.62 5.96 -3.39
N PRO A 197 -11.60 6.23 -2.52
CA PRO A 197 -13.00 6.04 -2.87
C PRO A 197 -13.37 6.85 -4.11
N ILE A 198 -13.83 6.16 -5.15
CA ILE A 198 -14.40 6.85 -6.31
C ILE A 198 -15.66 7.57 -5.82
N PRO A 199 -15.84 8.87 -6.12
CA PRO A 199 -17.05 9.57 -5.73
C PRO A 199 -18.28 8.78 -6.14
N ALA A 200 -19.05 8.29 -5.16
CA ALA A 200 -20.31 7.59 -5.38
C ALA A 200 -21.33 8.45 -6.16
N ALA A 201 -21.04 9.75 -6.29
CA ALA A 201 -21.78 10.70 -7.10
C ALA A 201 -22.08 10.18 -8.52
N LEU A 202 -21.16 9.49 -9.21
CA LEU A 202 -21.43 9.05 -10.58
C LEU A 202 -22.43 7.88 -10.63
N PRO A 203 -22.25 6.75 -9.91
CA PRO A 203 -23.28 5.72 -9.82
C PRO A 203 -24.60 6.24 -9.27
N LEU A 204 -24.55 7.13 -8.25
CA LEU A 204 -25.74 7.73 -7.67
C LEU A 204 -26.47 8.59 -8.70
N PHE A 205 -25.75 9.42 -9.45
CA PHE A 205 -26.31 10.26 -10.50
C PHE A 205 -26.92 9.42 -11.63
N LEU A 206 -26.23 8.37 -12.08
CA LEU A 206 -26.75 7.44 -13.08
C LEU A 206 -27.99 6.70 -12.57
N SER A 207 -28.00 6.28 -11.30
CA SER A 207 -29.15 5.62 -10.68
C SER A 207 -30.35 6.56 -10.57
N ALA A 208 -30.10 7.84 -10.23
CA ALA A 208 -31.13 8.87 -10.20
C ALA A 208 -31.67 9.16 -11.61
N LEU A 209 -30.79 9.31 -12.61
CA LEU A 209 -31.18 9.60 -13.99
C LEU A 209 -32.01 8.47 -14.60
N THR A 210 -31.60 7.22 -14.38
CA THR A 210 -32.35 6.04 -14.83
C THR A 210 -33.68 5.90 -14.10
N GLY A 211 -33.72 6.15 -12.79
CA GLY A 211 -34.95 6.16 -11.99
C GLY A 211 -35.95 7.21 -12.48
N PHE A 212 -35.52 8.46 -12.66
CA PHE A 212 -36.37 9.53 -13.18
C PHE A 212 -36.82 9.28 -14.62
N GLY A 213 -35.92 8.78 -15.49
CA GLY A 213 -36.24 8.42 -16.87
C GLY A 213 -37.32 7.33 -16.96
N PHE A 214 -37.21 6.29 -16.14
CA PHE A 214 -38.20 5.22 -16.06
C PHE A 214 -39.57 5.72 -15.60
N VAL A 215 -39.62 6.54 -14.55
CA VAL A 215 -40.87 7.16 -14.06
C VAL A 215 -41.50 8.04 -15.13
N GLY A 216 -40.70 8.86 -15.82
CA GLY A 216 -41.17 9.72 -16.90
C GLY A 216 -41.74 8.93 -18.07
N PHE A 217 -41.09 7.84 -18.46
CA PHE A 217 -41.56 6.94 -19.52
C PHE A 217 -42.90 6.27 -19.15
N ARG A 218 -43.03 5.78 -17.92
CA ARG A 218 -44.26 5.12 -17.45
C ARG A 218 -45.46 6.07 -17.44
N ARG A 219 -45.27 7.34 -17.05
CA ARG A 219 -46.34 8.36 -17.07
C ARG A 219 -46.86 8.70 -18.47
N ARG A 220 -46.05 8.52 -19.51
CA ARG A 220 -46.48 8.79 -20.90
C ARG A 220 -47.26 7.64 -21.54
N ARG A 221 -47.22 6.45 -20.92
CA ARG A 221 -47.89 5.24 -21.43
C ARG A 221 -49.15 4.85 -20.64
N ALA A 222 -49.39 5.50 -19.50
CA ALA A 222 -50.63 5.41 -18.75
C ALA A 222 -51.55 6.57 -19.17
#